data_AF-A0A942H8Q2-F1
#
_entry.id   AF-A0A942H8Q2-F1
#
_cell.length_a   1.000
_cell.length_b   1.000
_cell.length_c   1.000
_cell.angle_alpha   90.00
_cell.angle_beta   90.00
_cell.angle_gamma   90.00
#
_symmetry.space_group_name_H-M   'P 1'
#
loop_
_entity.id
_entity.type
_entity.pdbx_description
1 polymer ?
#
loop_
_entity_poly.entity_id
_entity_poly.type
_entity_poly.pdbx_seq_one_letter_code
_entity_poly.pdbx_strand_id
1 'polypeptide(L)'
;MGNSRNIISCGRDPFKLSPLTPGPLGHNDFGNPDAPRLLLGDTPGSVGMKDLADPHHRLRLSWETLPCPEFTADDPLQMIIFRAMRKALVRAAEESEFKLLKGKINLKNVDDYIAYRNEYFGSAAEYEDYSYESDTELESTKGLRKLIEMGENPEAQKVFYRWVRKAYQKKGVNDVSELILRGNSAELKAALAKVRVAYDKPFKTGGFNPRPMKDSGYRYRLGTISEHAIGNAIDIESLSNPILSKAEWDFLIEFTGKAKVDLSLTRWNTSPQAMWKDVKDVNDEFVKKVASELKRIQDERQKEDEKLKAAGKPIPKRSEPLEVLLAKAPKLIAWKQGFFTLEWSLLEQLHKHKFRWGATFYSANVDLHHFELTN
;
A
#
# COMPACT_ATOMS: atom_id res chain seq x y z
N MET A 1 -71.23 22.00 -32.61
CA MET A 1 -71.51 23.04 -33.62
C MET A 1 -70.61 24.23 -33.34
N GLY A 2 -69.89 24.73 -34.36
CA GLY A 2 -69.17 26.03 -34.40
C GLY A 2 -67.93 26.14 -33.49
N ASN A 3 -66.82 26.80 -33.84
CA ASN A 3 -66.48 27.68 -34.97
C ASN A 3 -64.95 27.72 -35.13
N SER A 4 -64.50 28.00 -36.35
CA SER A 4 -63.10 28.24 -36.73
C SER A 4 -62.63 29.68 -36.44
N ARG A 5 -61.31 29.91 -36.68
CA ARG A 5 -60.51 31.17 -36.81
C ARG A 5 -59.49 31.32 -35.66
N ASN A 6 -58.19 31.59 -35.84
CA ASN A 6 -57.37 32.01 -36.99
C ASN A 6 -55.93 31.46 -36.83
N ILE A 7 -55.26 31.20 -37.95
CA ILE A 7 -53.83 30.93 -38.04
C ILE A 7 -53.09 32.28 -37.99
N ILE A 8 -52.15 32.43 -37.06
CA ILE A 8 -51.04 33.39 -37.16
C ILE A 8 -49.77 32.57 -37.21
N SER A 9 -49.10 32.61 -38.36
CA SER A 9 -47.78 32.04 -38.59
C SER A 9 -46.74 32.79 -37.79
N CYS A 10 -45.97 32.08 -36.95
CA CYS A 10 -44.57 32.36 -36.60
C CYS A 10 -44.13 31.33 -35.54
N GLY A 11 -43.74 30.14 -35.98
CA GLY A 11 -43.16 29.12 -35.10
C GLY A 11 -42.74 27.93 -35.93
N ARG A 12 -41.43 27.81 -36.22
CA ARG A 12 -40.89 26.67 -36.94
C ARG A 12 -41.04 25.40 -36.09
N ASP A 13 -41.47 24.35 -36.77
CA ASP A 13 -41.53 22.95 -36.34
C ASP A 13 -40.20 22.48 -35.69
N PRO A 14 -40.21 22.01 -34.42
CA PRO A 14 -39.01 21.53 -33.73
C PRO A 14 -38.53 20.14 -34.20
N PHE A 15 -39.19 19.49 -35.18
CA PHE A 15 -38.83 18.14 -35.63
C PHE A 15 -38.60 18.00 -37.14
N LYS A 16 -38.18 19.07 -37.82
CA LYS A 16 -37.47 18.95 -39.11
C LYS A 16 -35.97 18.75 -38.88
N LEU A 17 -35.58 17.49 -38.69
CA LEU A 17 -34.20 17.04 -38.79
C LEU A 17 -33.79 16.94 -40.27
N SER A 18 -32.74 17.68 -40.64
CA SER A 18 -31.89 17.47 -41.82
C SER A 18 -30.45 17.29 -41.31
N PRO A 19 -29.62 16.45 -41.95
CA PRO A 19 -28.60 15.66 -41.27
C PRO A 19 -27.47 16.53 -40.72
N LEU A 20 -27.29 16.46 -39.40
CA LEU A 20 -26.16 17.05 -38.67
C LEU A 20 -24.89 16.21 -38.87
N THR A 21 -24.48 16.10 -40.13
CA THR A 21 -23.07 16.21 -40.49
C THR A 21 -22.62 17.66 -40.25
N PRO A 22 -21.34 17.91 -39.94
CA PRO A 22 -20.84 19.25 -39.60
C PRO A 22 -21.07 20.27 -40.74
N GLY A 23 -21.48 21.49 -40.39
CA GLY A 23 -21.72 22.60 -41.32
C GLY A 23 -20.46 23.45 -41.62
N PRO A 24 -20.46 24.25 -42.72
CA PRO A 24 -19.25 24.53 -43.52
C PRO A 24 -18.56 25.89 -43.30
N LEU A 25 -18.72 26.57 -42.17
CA LEU A 25 -18.09 27.89 -41.95
C LEU A 25 -17.34 27.93 -40.63
N GLY A 26 -16.28 27.12 -40.54
CA GLY A 26 -15.29 27.14 -39.47
C GLY A 26 -14.80 28.56 -39.21
N HIS A 27 -15.45 29.23 -38.26
CA HIS A 27 -15.02 30.51 -37.74
C HIS A 27 -14.75 30.30 -36.26
N ASN A 28 -13.46 30.30 -35.93
CA ASN A 28 -12.89 29.94 -34.62
C ASN A 28 -12.94 28.45 -34.24
N ASP A 29 -12.97 27.52 -35.21
CA ASP A 29 -12.64 26.11 -34.98
C ASP A 29 -11.32 25.73 -35.67
N PHE A 30 -10.81 24.53 -35.36
CA PHE A 30 -9.55 24.01 -35.90
C PHE A 30 -9.56 23.75 -37.42
N GLY A 31 -10.71 23.95 -38.10
CA GLY A 31 -10.86 23.79 -39.55
C GLY A 31 -10.92 25.11 -40.34
N ASN A 32 -10.75 26.26 -39.68
CA ASN A 32 -10.76 27.58 -40.34
C ASN A 32 -9.50 27.79 -41.22
N PRO A 33 -9.63 27.99 -42.56
CA PRO A 33 -8.48 28.16 -43.46
C PRO A 33 -7.68 29.44 -43.20
N ASP A 34 -8.26 30.44 -42.52
CA ASP A 34 -7.62 31.71 -42.18
C ASP A 34 -7.12 31.78 -40.72
N ALA A 35 -7.17 30.66 -39.99
CA ALA A 35 -6.57 30.61 -38.65
C ALA A 35 -5.04 30.77 -38.75
N PRO A 36 -4.42 31.62 -37.91
CA PRO A 36 -2.96 31.72 -37.83
C PRO A 36 -2.37 30.33 -37.67
N ARG A 37 -1.38 29.96 -38.49
CA ARG A 37 -0.74 28.63 -38.50
C ARG A 37 -0.28 28.14 -37.12
N LEU A 38 -0.02 29.05 -36.19
CA LEU A 38 0.33 28.76 -34.80
C LEU A 38 -0.81 28.10 -33.98
N LEU A 39 -2.05 28.14 -34.46
CA LEU A 39 -3.24 27.57 -33.83
C LEU A 39 -3.75 26.30 -34.54
N LEU A 40 -3.14 25.93 -35.67
CA LEU A 40 -3.46 24.71 -36.40
C LEU A 40 -2.57 23.59 -35.84
N GLY A 41 -3.11 22.80 -34.91
CA GLY A 41 -2.52 21.51 -34.57
C GLY A 41 -2.88 20.46 -35.62
N ASP A 42 -2.04 19.45 -35.81
CA ASP A 42 -2.39 18.27 -36.61
C ASP A 42 -3.57 17.54 -35.95
N THR A 43 -4.78 17.64 -36.50
CA THR A 43 -5.99 16.99 -35.95
C THR A 43 -6.90 16.44 -37.09
N PRO A 44 -7.83 15.50 -36.83
CA PRO A 44 -7.61 14.09 -36.51
C PRO A 44 -8.52 13.13 -37.33
N GLY A 45 -8.26 11.83 -37.28
CA GLY A 45 -9.23 10.80 -37.72
C GLY A 45 -10.28 10.51 -36.63
N SER A 46 -11.48 10.09 -37.01
CA SER A 46 -12.71 10.03 -36.18
C SER A 46 -12.76 8.97 -35.06
N VAL A 47 -11.63 8.49 -34.56
CA VAL A 47 -11.57 7.46 -33.51
C VAL A 47 -10.40 7.80 -32.59
N GLY A 48 -10.65 8.69 -31.62
CA GLY A 48 -9.69 9.17 -30.62
C GLY A 48 -9.20 8.06 -29.67
N MET A 49 -8.36 7.18 -30.18
CA MET A 49 -7.47 6.33 -29.41
C MET A 49 -6.08 6.42 -30.05
N LYS A 50 -5.06 6.79 -29.24
CA LYS A 50 -3.67 7.04 -29.67
C LYS A 50 -3.43 8.32 -30.48
N ASP A 51 -4.25 9.36 -30.30
CA ASP A 51 -3.98 10.70 -30.84
C ASP A 51 -3.61 11.71 -29.73
N LEU A 52 -3.27 12.92 -30.16
CA LEU A 52 -2.86 14.02 -29.27
C LEU A 52 -4.02 14.60 -28.44
N ALA A 53 -5.26 14.16 -28.65
CA ALA A 53 -6.44 14.58 -27.92
C ALA A 53 -6.87 13.57 -26.84
N ASP A 54 -6.24 12.39 -26.77
CA ASP A 54 -6.49 11.41 -25.71
C ASP A 54 -6.08 12.02 -24.33
N PRO A 55 -7.02 12.21 -23.39
CA PRO A 55 -6.74 12.82 -22.08
C PRO A 55 -5.82 11.95 -21.19
N HIS A 56 -5.55 10.72 -21.61
CA HIS A 56 -4.60 9.79 -20.99
C HIS A 56 -3.30 9.67 -21.79
N HIS A 57 -3.14 10.40 -22.91
CA HIS A 57 -1.88 10.52 -23.63
C HIS A 57 -0.90 11.33 -22.79
N ARG A 58 -0.26 10.67 -21.82
CA ARG A 58 1.02 11.15 -21.28
C ARG A 58 1.92 11.29 -22.50
N LEU A 59 2.34 12.53 -22.79
CA LEU A 59 3.26 12.90 -23.85
C LEU A 59 4.32 11.81 -24.05
N ARG A 60 4.06 10.88 -24.98
CA ARG A 60 5.16 10.20 -25.65
C ARG A 60 5.88 11.37 -26.30
N LEU A 61 7.04 11.73 -25.76
CA LEU A 61 7.92 12.74 -26.35
C LEU A 61 8.48 12.15 -27.65
N SER A 62 7.60 11.96 -28.64
CA SER A 62 7.94 11.82 -30.05
C SER A 62 8.31 13.20 -30.58
N TRP A 63 9.08 13.22 -31.66
CA TRP A 63 9.54 14.43 -32.32
C TRP A 63 8.41 15.42 -32.68
N GLU A 64 7.16 14.95 -32.76
CA GLU A 64 5.97 15.69 -33.20
C GLU A 64 5.30 16.55 -32.11
N THR A 65 5.55 16.27 -30.82
CA THR A 65 4.70 16.81 -29.73
C THR A 65 5.27 18.03 -29.01
N LEU A 66 6.52 18.41 -29.28
CA LEU A 66 7.09 19.66 -28.77
C LEU A 66 6.84 20.76 -29.81
N PRO A 67 6.28 21.93 -29.43
CA PRO A 67 6.24 23.10 -30.29
C PRO A 67 7.67 23.65 -30.41
N CYS A 68 8.48 22.98 -31.21
CA CYS A 68 9.83 23.42 -31.55
C CYS A 68 9.79 24.06 -32.95
N PRO A 69 10.34 25.28 -33.12
CA PRO A 69 10.56 25.84 -34.45
C PRO A 69 11.37 24.83 -35.27
N GLU A 70 10.99 24.64 -36.54
CA GLU A 70 11.53 23.70 -37.54
C GLU A 70 12.92 23.14 -37.18
N PHE A 71 12.93 22.03 -36.45
CA PHE A 71 14.13 21.32 -36.05
C PHE A 71 14.62 20.53 -37.27
N THR A 72 15.75 20.91 -37.85
CA THR A 72 16.36 20.11 -38.92
C THR A 72 17.25 19.06 -38.24
N ALA A 73 17.01 17.78 -38.53
CA ALA A 73 17.78 16.67 -37.96
C ALA A 73 19.29 16.73 -38.28
N ASP A 74 19.69 17.65 -39.17
CA ASP A 74 21.05 17.87 -39.65
C ASP A 74 21.88 18.82 -38.78
N ASP A 75 21.29 19.48 -37.76
CA ASP A 75 22.04 20.32 -36.81
C ASP A 75 22.45 19.52 -35.54
N PRO A 76 23.75 19.21 -35.36
CA PRO A 76 24.23 18.48 -34.19
C PRO A 76 23.94 19.18 -32.86
N LEU A 77 23.92 20.52 -32.83
CA LEU A 77 23.64 21.31 -31.63
C LEU A 77 22.18 21.14 -31.21
N GLN A 78 21.27 21.22 -32.17
CA GLN A 78 19.84 20.97 -31.98
C GLN A 78 19.61 19.57 -31.40
N MET A 79 20.25 18.54 -31.98
CA MET A 79 20.14 17.16 -31.47
C MET A 79 20.70 16.99 -30.04
N ILE A 80 21.77 17.70 -29.69
CA ILE A 80 22.30 17.70 -28.31
C ILE A 80 21.31 18.35 -27.35
N ILE A 81 20.74 19.50 -27.70
CA ILE A 81 19.75 20.23 -26.88
C ILE A 81 18.51 19.35 -26.68
N PHE A 82 17.97 18.75 -27.74
CA PHE A 82 16.81 17.88 -27.66
C PHE A 82 17.06 16.68 -26.74
N ARG A 83 18.22 16.01 -26.87
CA ARG A 83 18.59 14.89 -25.99
C ARG A 83 18.70 15.34 -24.53
N ALA A 84 19.25 16.53 -24.28
CA ALA A 84 19.35 17.09 -22.93
C ALA A 84 17.96 17.40 -22.34
N MET A 85 17.07 18.03 -23.11
CA MET A 85 15.69 18.34 -22.71
C MET A 85 14.90 17.06 -22.42
N ARG A 86 14.96 16.06 -23.32
CA ARG A 86 14.31 14.76 -23.11
C ARG A 86 14.81 14.08 -21.84
N LYS A 87 16.13 14.09 -21.60
CA LYS A 87 16.72 13.54 -20.38
C LYS A 87 16.23 14.27 -19.12
N ALA A 88 16.11 15.59 -19.17
CA ALA A 88 15.59 16.39 -18.06
C ALA A 88 14.10 16.11 -17.78
N LEU A 89 13.27 15.96 -18.82
CA LEU A 89 11.85 15.64 -18.69
C LEU A 89 11.63 14.23 -18.10
N VAL A 90 12.36 13.25 -18.61
CA VAL A 90 12.34 11.87 -18.07
C VAL A 90 12.72 11.88 -16.60
N ARG A 91 13.80 12.58 -16.24
CA ARG A 91 14.23 12.72 -14.85
C ARG A 91 13.17 13.38 -13.96
N ALA A 92 12.51 14.44 -14.43
CA ALA A 92 11.45 15.10 -13.68
C ALA A 92 10.25 14.18 -13.42
N ALA A 93 9.89 13.33 -14.40
CA ALA A 93 8.85 12.31 -14.22
C ALA A 93 9.26 11.26 -13.19
N GLU A 94 10.50 10.77 -13.24
CA GLU A 94 11.06 9.81 -12.27
C GLU A 94 11.10 10.37 -10.85
N GLU A 95 11.50 11.62 -10.69
CA GLU A 95 11.46 12.33 -9.40
C GLU A 95 10.04 12.46 -8.87
N SER A 96 9.07 12.70 -9.74
CA SER A 96 7.66 12.79 -9.38
C SER A 96 7.14 11.42 -8.91
N GLU A 97 7.48 10.33 -9.60
CA GLU A 97 7.15 8.97 -9.16
C GLU A 97 7.77 8.61 -7.82
N PHE A 98 9.06 8.90 -7.64
CA PHE A 98 9.74 8.65 -6.36
C PHE A 98 9.06 9.42 -5.21
N LYS A 99 8.68 10.68 -5.43
CA LYS A 99 7.99 11.49 -4.42
C LYS A 99 6.66 10.89 -3.98
N LEU A 100 5.93 10.20 -4.86
CA LEU A 100 4.66 9.52 -4.52
C LEU A 100 4.85 8.38 -3.51
N LEU A 101 6.02 7.74 -3.53
CA LEU A 101 6.35 6.60 -2.68
C LEU A 101 7.30 6.94 -1.51
N LYS A 102 7.83 8.17 -1.48
CA LYS A 102 8.83 8.61 -0.51
C LYS A 102 8.35 8.40 0.93
N GLY A 103 9.21 7.81 1.75
CA GLY A 103 8.91 7.45 3.15
C GLY A 103 8.13 6.15 3.31
N LYS A 104 7.48 5.64 2.25
CA LYS A 104 6.80 4.34 2.24
C LYS A 104 7.70 3.21 1.71
N ILE A 105 8.74 3.53 0.95
CA ILE A 105 9.70 2.56 0.39
C ILE A 105 11.06 2.67 1.08
N ASN A 106 11.88 1.63 1.02
CA ASN A 106 13.19 1.57 1.66
C ASN A 106 14.31 2.32 0.90
N LEU A 107 14.03 2.81 -0.31
CA LEU A 107 14.96 3.60 -1.13
C LEU A 107 15.08 5.04 -0.61
N LYS A 108 16.31 5.56 -0.57
CA LYS A 108 16.62 6.83 0.13
C LYS A 108 16.51 8.05 -0.77
N ASN A 109 16.88 7.92 -2.04
CA ASN A 109 16.92 9.02 -3.00
C ASN A 109 16.42 8.54 -4.37
N VAL A 110 16.29 9.50 -5.30
CA VAL A 110 15.76 9.24 -6.65
C VAL A 110 16.74 8.45 -7.53
N ASP A 111 18.05 8.62 -7.35
CA ASP A 111 19.05 7.88 -8.12
C ASP A 111 19.02 6.38 -7.78
N ASP A 112 18.91 6.05 -6.48
CA ASP A 112 18.71 4.67 -6.01
C ASP A 112 17.43 4.07 -6.61
N TYR A 113 16.35 4.86 -6.67
CA TYR A 113 15.07 4.42 -7.24
C TYR A 113 15.17 4.14 -8.74
N ILE A 114 15.80 5.03 -9.51
CA ILE A 114 15.96 4.85 -10.96
C ILE A 114 16.88 3.67 -11.26
N ALA A 115 18.00 3.55 -10.53
CA ALA A 115 18.90 2.42 -10.67
C ALA A 115 18.18 1.10 -10.40
N TYR A 116 17.45 1.01 -9.28
CA TYR A 116 16.72 -0.20 -8.90
C TYR A 116 15.55 -0.51 -9.86
N ARG A 117 14.83 0.51 -10.31
CA ARG A 117 13.80 0.35 -11.35
C ARG A 117 14.41 -0.21 -12.62
N ASN A 118 15.56 0.30 -13.06
CA ASN A 118 16.17 -0.16 -14.30
C ASN A 118 16.70 -1.60 -14.18
N GLU A 119 17.29 -1.95 -13.04
CA GLU A 119 17.67 -3.33 -12.74
C GLU A 119 16.46 -4.27 -12.78
N TYR A 120 15.32 -3.81 -12.24
CA TYR A 120 14.15 -4.65 -12.05
C TYR A 120 13.26 -4.78 -13.31
N PHE A 121 13.06 -3.68 -14.05
CA PHE A 121 12.17 -3.59 -15.21
C PHE A 121 12.89 -3.61 -16.55
N GLY A 122 14.17 -3.25 -16.61
CA GLY A 122 14.91 -3.01 -17.85
C GLY A 122 15.20 -1.52 -18.09
N SER A 123 15.43 -1.15 -19.33
CA SER A 123 15.61 0.25 -19.74
C SER A 123 14.42 1.14 -19.39
N ALA A 124 14.63 2.46 -19.41
CA ALA A 124 13.56 3.43 -19.18
C ALA A 124 12.39 3.27 -20.18
N ALA A 125 12.69 2.92 -21.44
CA ALA A 125 11.68 2.67 -22.46
C ALA A 125 10.85 1.41 -22.15
N GLU A 126 11.50 0.32 -21.72
CA GLU A 126 10.79 -0.90 -21.30
C GLU A 126 9.91 -0.67 -20.08
N TYR A 127 10.36 0.16 -19.12
CA TYR A 127 9.52 0.58 -18.00
C TYR A 127 8.34 1.43 -18.45
N GLU A 128 8.53 2.34 -19.42
CA GLU A 128 7.46 3.20 -19.96
C GLU A 128 6.36 2.35 -20.61
N ASP A 129 6.72 1.42 -21.50
CA ASP A 129 5.76 0.53 -22.15
C ASP A 129 5.03 -0.33 -21.10
N TYR A 130 5.76 -0.90 -20.13
CA TYR A 130 5.17 -1.67 -19.04
C TYR A 130 4.24 -0.82 -18.14
N SER A 131 4.57 0.45 -17.95
CA SER A 131 3.77 1.38 -17.16
C SER A 131 2.42 1.65 -17.81
N TYR A 132 2.39 1.81 -19.14
CA TYR A 132 1.18 2.02 -19.90
C TYR A 132 0.23 0.82 -19.82
N GLU A 133 0.76 -0.39 -20.01
CA GLU A 133 -0.03 -1.62 -19.88
C GLU A 133 -0.62 -1.78 -18.48
N SER A 134 0.22 -1.58 -17.45
CA SER A 134 -0.19 -1.76 -16.05
C SER A 134 -1.21 -0.71 -15.61
N ASP A 135 -1.05 0.53 -16.05
CA ASP A 135 -2.00 1.60 -15.75
C ASP A 135 -3.33 1.35 -16.47
N THR A 136 -3.30 0.93 -17.72
CA THR A 136 -4.51 0.59 -18.49
C THR A 136 -5.28 -0.55 -17.82
N GLU A 137 -4.60 -1.61 -17.39
CA GLU A 137 -5.20 -2.72 -16.65
C GLU A 137 -5.81 -2.24 -15.32
N LEU A 138 -5.12 -1.37 -14.58
CA LEU A 138 -5.61 -0.81 -13.31
C LEU A 138 -6.89 0.01 -13.47
N GLU A 139 -6.99 0.82 -14.53
CA GLU A 139 -8.16 1.68 -14.78
C GLU A 139 -9.34 0.92 -15.40
N SER A 140 -9.05 -0.02 -16.31
CA SER A 140 -10.09 -0.77 -17.03
C SER A 140 -10.68 -1.91 -16.19
N THR A 141 -9.93 -2.44 -15.21
CA THR A 141 -10.38 -3.56 -14.39
C THR A 141 -11.24 -3.09 -13.21
N LYS A 142 -12.55 -3.32 -13.30
CA LYS A 142 -13.52 -2.92 -12.27
C LYS A 142 -13.15 -3.48 -10.89
N GLY A 143 -12.93 -2.58 -9.94
CA GLY A 143 -12.70 -2.92 -8.53
C GLY A 143 -11.23 -3.12 -8.15
N LEU A 144 -10.32 -3.32 -9.12
CA LEU A 144 -8.90 -3.57 -8.87
C LEU A 144 -8.25 -2.42 -8.08
N ARG A 145 -8.52 -1.17 -8.47
CA ARG A 145 -8.02 0.03 -7.79
C ARG A 145 -8.35 0.10 -6.29
N LYS A 146 -9.47 -0.48 -5.86
CA LYS A 146 -9.87 -0.49 -4.43
C LYS A 146 -9.02 -1.45 -3.58
N LEU A 147 -8.35 -2.40 -4.23
CA LEU A 147 -7.51 -3.41 -3.58
C LEU A 147 -6.03 -2.99 -3.53
N ILE A 148 -5.64 -1.97 -4.30
CA ILE A 148 -4.26 -1.49 -4.34
C ILE A 148 -4.02 -0.54 -3.18
N GLU A 149 -3.09 -0.92 -2.31
CA GLU A 149 -2.66 -0.07 -1.20
C GLU A 149 -2.01 1.20 -1.74
N MET A 150 -2.29 2.35 -1.11
CA MET A 150 -1.66 3.69 -1.24
C MET A 150 -2.63 4.82 -0.82
N GLY A 151 -3.78 4.48 -0.24
CA GLY A 151 -4.83 5.44 0.12
C GLY A 151 -5.57 5.92 -1.13
N GLU A 152 -6.11 7.13 -1.07
CA GLU A 152 -6.91 7.71 -2.16
C GLU A 152 -6.06 8.41 -3.24
N ASN A 153 -4.73 8.27 -3.25
CA ASN A 153 -3.86 8.88 -4.25
C ASN A 153 -3.77 8.00 -5.51
N PRO A 154 -4.45 8.34 -6.62
CA PRO A 154 -4.56 7.44 -7.77
C PRO A 154 -3.24 7.24 -8.50
N GLU A 155 -2.38 8.27 -8.51
CA GLU A 155 -1.07 8.22 -9.15
C GLU A 155 -0.08 7.38 -8.34
N ALA A 156 -0.11 7.46 -7.00
CA ALA A 156 0.68 6.57 -6.15
C ALA A 156 0.25 5.11 -6.32
N GLN A 157 -1.05 4.85 -6.45
CA GLN A 157 -1.58 3.51 -6.74
C GLN A 157 -1.08 2.97 -8.08
N LYS A 158 -1.01 3.78 -9.14
CA LYS A 158 -0.44 3.36 -10.45
C LYS A 158 1.00 2.90 -10.29
N VAL A 159 1.87 3.75 -9.72
CA VAL A 159 3.28 3.41 -9.53
C VAL A 159 3.43 2.16 -8.66
N PHE A 160 2.69 2.08 -7.55
CA PHE A 160 2.71 0.91 -6.67
C PHE A 160 2.23 -0.37 -7.37
N TYR A 161 1.15 -0.28 -8.15
CA TYR A 161 0.61 -1.41 -8.89
C TYR A 161 1.60 -1.96 -9.92
N ARG A 162 2.32 -1.10 -10.66
CA ARG A 162 3.36 -1.55 -11.61
C ARG A 162 4.39 -2.46 -10.95
N TRP A 163 4.90 -2.05 -9.78
CA TRP A 163 5.85 -2.84 -8.98
C TRP A 163 5.26 -4.17 -8.50
N VAL A 164 4.05 -4.14 -7.95
CA VAL A 164 3.35 -5.33 -7.48
C VAL A 164 3.09 -6.30 -8.64
N ARG A 165 2.55 -5.81 -9.75
CA ARG A 165 2.24 -6.58 -10.95
C ARG A 165 3.47 -7.28 -11.51
N LYS A 166 4.59 -6.55 -11.65
CA LYS A 166 5.83 -7.13 -12.19
C LYS A 166 6.39 -8.19 -11.25
N ALA A 167 6.24 -8.01 -9.94
CA ALA A 167 6.69 -8.98 -8.95
C ALA A 167 5.86 -10.28 -8.93
N TYR A 168 4.55 -10.21 -9.20
CA TYR A 168 3.75 -11.43 -9.46
C TYR A 168 4.17 -12.12 -10.75
N GLN A 169 4.39 -11.38 -11.84
CA GLN A 169 4.83 -11.96 -13.12
C GLN A 169 6.18 -12.67 -13.00
N LYS A 170 7.14 -12.08 -12.26
CA LYS A 170 8.42 -12.75 -11.97
C LYS A 170 8.26 -14.02 -11.12
N LYS A 171 7.15 -14.17 -10.39
CA LYS A 171 6.77 -15.42 -9.69
C LYS A 171 5.96 -16.39 -10.57
N GLY A 172 5.80 -16.10 -11.88
CA GLY A 172 5.09 -16.97 -12.83
C GLY A 172 3.57 -16.79 -12.86
N VAL A 173 3.04 -15.70 -12.27
CA VAL A 173 1.61 -15.39 -12.35
C VAL A 173 1.32 -14.65 -13.66
N ASN A 174 0.49 -15.25 -14.51
CA ASN A 174 0.12 -14.68 -15.81
C ASN A 174 -0.99 -13.62 -15.69
N ASP A 175 -2.10 -13.95 -15.01
CA ASP A 175 -3.20 -13.01 -14.76
C ASP A 175 -3.13 -12.46 -13.33
N VAL A 176 -2.42 -11.34 -13.20
CA VAL A 176 -2.24 -10.67 -11.90
C VAL A 176 -3.55 -10.06 -11.41
N SER A 177 -4.32 -9.45 -12.32
CA SER A 177 -5.55 -8.75 -11.97
C SER A 177 -6.60 -9.70 -11.42
N GLU A 178 -6.76 -10.87 -12.05
CA GLU A 178 -7.66 -11.93 -11.60
C GLU A 178 -7.21 -12.49 -10.24
N LEU A 179 -5.91 -12.74 -10.06
CA LEU A 179 -5.37 -13.21 -8.77
C LEU A 179 -5.70 -12.21 -7.65
N ILE A 180 -5.52 -10.91 -7.90
CA ILE A 180 -5.81 -9.85 -6.93
C ILE A 180 -7.29 -9.78 -6.59
N LEU A 181 -8.17 -9.83 -7.61
CA LEU A 181 -9.62 -9.80 -7.42
C LEU A 181 -10.15 -11.04 -6.70
N ARG A 182 -9.53 -12.21 -6.93
CA ARG A 182 -9.87 -13.47 -6.24
C ARG A 182 -9.55 -13.42 -4.75
N GLY A 183 -8.51 -12.68 -4.37
CA GLY A 183 -8.03 -12.52 -3.01
C GLY A 183 -7.40 -13.81 -2.46
N ASN A 184 -7.86 -14.24 -1.28
CA ASN A 184 -7.37 -15.48 -0.65
C ASN A 184 -7.48 -16.69 -1.61
N SER A 185 -6.46 -17.57 -1.57
CA SER A 185 -6.43 -18.81 -2.34
C SER A 185 -7.59 -19.73 -1.94
N ALA A 186 -7.95 -20.66 -2.84
CA ALA A 186 -9.03 -21.62 -2.56
C ALA A 186 -8.64 -22.53 -1.39
N GLU A 187 -7.37 -22.90 -1.33
CA GLU A 187 -6.73 -23.70 -0.30
C GLU A 187 -6.80 -22.99 1.05
N LEU A 188 -6.43 -21.70 1.11
CA LEU A 188 -6.54 -20.90 2.33
C LEU A 188 -8.00 -20.77 2.79
N LYS A 189 -8.92 -20.47 1.88
CA LYS A 189 -10.36 -20.37 2.19
C LYS A 189 -10.89 -21.70 2.77
N ALA A 190 -10.53 -22.83 2.17
CA ALA A 190 -10.94 -24.15 2.62
C ALA A 190 -10.32 -24.52 3.98
N ALA A 191 -9.02 -24.25 4.18
CA ALA A 191 -8.35 -24.49 5.46
C ALA A 191 -8.95 -23.64 6.58
N LEU A 192 -9.17 -22.34 6.32
CA LEU A 192 -9.78 -21.43 7.29
C LEU A 192 -11.22 -21.80 7.62
N ALA A 193 -12.00 -22.30 6.65
CA ALA A 193 -13.35 -22.81 6.91
C ALA A 193 -13.32 -23.99 7.89
N LYS A 194 -12.38 -24.93 7.73
CA LYS A 194 -12.19 -26.05 8.67
C LYS A 194 -11.81 -25.57 10.07
N VAL A 195 -10.90 -24.59 10.17
CA VAL A 195 -10.53 -23.96 11.45
C VAL A 195 -11.75 -23.33 12.13
N ARG A 196 -12.57 -22.57 11.39
CA ARG A 196 -13.78 -21.92 11.93
C ARG A 196 -14.78 -22.93 12.48
N VAL A 197 -15.02 -24.02 11.77
CA VAL A 197 -15.91 -25.10 12.23
C VAL A 197 -15.33 -25.80 13.47
N ALA A 198 -14.03 -26.11 13.48
CA ALA A 198 -13.42 -26.85 14.57
C ALA A 198 -13.18 -26.02 15.85
N TYR A 199 -12.97 -24.71 15.72
CA TYR A 199 -12.77 -23.80 16.86
C TYR A 199 -14.09 -23.37 17.51
N ASP A 200 -15.19 -23.32 16.74
CA ASP A 200 -16.56 -23.03 17.21
C ASP A 200 -16.72 -21.71 18.00
N LYS A 201 -15.85 -20.74 17.72
CA LYS A 201 -15.94 -19.38 18.26
C LYS A 201 -15.64 -18.36 17.16
N PRO A 202 -16.26 -17.17 17.20
CA PRO A 202 -15.95 -16.11 16.26
C PRO A 202 -14.53 -15.57 16.49
N PHE A 203 -13.78 -15.34 15.41
CA PHE A 203 -12.53 -14.58 15.41
C PHE A 203 -12.41 -13.76 14.13
N LYS A 204 -11.74 -12.62 14.23
CA LYS A 204 -11.53 -11.68 13.11
C LYS A 204 -10.24 -12.00 12.38
N THR A 205 -10.32 -11.99 11.05
CA THR A 205 -9.16 -12.21 10.18
C THR A 205 -8.99 -11.03 9.22
N GLY A 206 -7.81 -10.43 9.20
CA GLY A 206 -7.27 -9.75 8.02
C GLY A 206 -6.76 -10.79 7.03
N GLY A 207 -6.84 -10.50 5.74
CA GLY A 207 -6.51 -11.48 4.69
C GLY A 207 -5.63 -10.88 3.60
N PHE A 208 -5.93 -11.29 2.37
CA PHE A 208 -5.27 -10.86 1.16
C PHE A 208 -5.01 -9.35 1.10
N ASN A 209 -3.78 -8.98 0.80
CA ASN A 209 -3.39 -7.60 0.50
C ASN A 209 -2.28 -7.62 -0.56
N PRO A 210 -2.51 -7.11 -1.78
CA PRO A 210 -1.55 -7.16 -2.87
C PRO A 210 -0.46 -6.11 -2.67
N ARG A 211 0.56 -6.46 -1.88
CA ARG A 211 1.66 -5.56 -1.50
C ARG A 211 3.03 -6.24 -1.54
N PRO A 212 4.11 -5.46 -1.72
CA PRO A 212 5.46 -5.95 -1.47
C PRO A 212 5.69 -6.29 0.00
N MET A 213 6.74 -7.06 0.28
CA MET A 213 7.19 -7.30 1.66
C MET A 213 7.64 -5.98 2.30
N LYS A 214 7.44 -5.85 3.61
CA LYS A 214 7.98 -4.73 4.39
C LYS A 214 9.33 -5.10 5.00
N ASP A 215 10.20 -4.11 5.20
CA ASP A 215 11.41 -4.24 6.01
C ASP A 215 11.12 -4.02 7.50
N SER A 216 12.16 -4.08 8.34
CA SER A 216 12.06 -3.83 9.79
C SER A 216 11.64 -2.40 10.14
N GLY A 217 11.84 -1.45 9.23
CA GLY A 217 11.35 -0.06 9.32
C GLY A 217 9.92 0.11 8.84
N TYR A 218 9.21 -0.98 8.54
CA TYR A 218 7.85 -1.00 8.01
C TYR A 218 7.71 -0.33 6.63
N ARG A 219 8.81 -0.27 5.87
CA ARG A 219 8.84 0.29 4.51
C ARG A 219 8.78 -0.83 3.48
N TYR A 220 8.10 -0.57 2.36
CA TYR A 220 8.01 -1.49 1.24
C TYR A 220 9.37 -1.74 0.59
N ARG A 221 9.70 -3.02 0.43
CA ARG A 221 10.78 -3.51 -0.41
C ARG A 221 10.17 -3.78 -1.79
N LEU A 222 10.23 -2.78 -2.67
CA LEU A 222 9.71 -2.91 -4.04
C LEU A 222 10.30 -4.13 -4.75
N GLY A 223 9.57 -4.72 -5.69
CA GLY A 223 10.00 -5.92 -6.41
C GLY A 223 9.89 -7.24 -5.63
N THR A 224 9.36 -7.21 -4.41
CA THR A 224 9.02 -8.40 -3.62
C THR A 224 7.49 -8.58 -3.54
N ILE A 225 7.03 -9.73 -3.04
CA ILE A 225 5.61 -10.05 -2.82
C ILE A 225 5.45 -10.66 -1.44
N SER A 226 4.56 -10.10 -0.61
CA SER A 226 4.20 -10.64 0.71
C SER A 226 3.40 -11.94 0.59
N GLU A 227 3.43 -12.81 1.60
CA GLU A 227 2.58 -14.00 1.63
C GLU A 227 1.07 -13.67 1.69
N HIS A 228 0.70 -12.51 2.27
CA HIS A 228 -0.65 -11.95 2.12
C HIS A 228 -1.02 -11.68 0.67
N ALA A 229 -0.03 -11.27 -0.14
CA ALA A 229 -0.25 -10.90 -1.52
C ALA A 229 -0.46 -12.16 -2.39
N ILE A 230 0.08 -13.32 -2.03
CA ILE A 230 -0.29 -14.56 -2.76
C ILE A 230 -1.56 -15.23 -2.23
N GLY A 231 -2.21 -14.65 -1.22
CA GLY A 231 -3.45 -15.17 -0.65
C GLY A 231 -3.28 -16.44 0.16
N ASN A 232 -2.10 -16.66 0.75
CA ASN A 232 -1.80 -17.81 1.62
C ASN A 232 -1.59 -17.43 3.09
N ALA A 233 -1.79 -16.16 3.45
CA ALA A 233 -1.63 -15.69 4.81
C ALA A 233 -2.85 -14.94 5.34
N ILE A 234 -3.02 -14.99 6.66
CA ILE A 234 -4.04 -14.25 7.42
C ILE A 234 -3.43 -13.61 8.66
N ASP A 235 -3.99 -12.48 9.07
CA ASP A 235 -3.71 -11.86 10.37
C ASP A 235 -4.93 -12.06 11.27
N ILE A 236 -4.74 -12.60 12.47
CA ILE A 236 -5.82 -12.82 13.42
C ILE A 236 -5.77 -11.77 14.52
N GLU A 237 -6.88 -11.04 14.70
CA GLU A 237 -7.02 -10.07 15.79
C GLU A 237 -5.85 -9.08 15.86
N SER A 238 -5.48 -8.49 14.72
CA SER A 238 -4.27 -7.65 14.57
C SER A 238 -4.22 -6.40 15.47
N LEU A 239 -5.37 -5.97 16.01
CA LEU A 239 -5.47 -4.90 17.00
C LEU A 239 -5.15 -5.35 18.43
N SER A 240 -5.04 -6.65 18.67
CA SER A 240 -4.88 -7.26 19.99
C SER A 240 -3.64 -8.14 20.09
N ASN A 241 -2.95 -8.39 18.96
CA ASN A 241 -1.72 -9.18 18.88
C ASN A 241 -0.73 -8.41 17.99
N PRO A 242 0.32 -7.78 18.55
CA PRO A 242 1.21 -6.91 17.78
C PRO A 242 2.27 -7.67 16.99
N ILE A 243 2.89 -6.94 16.06
CA ILE A 243 4.23 -7.24 15.55
C ILE A 243 5.22 -6.55 16.47
N LEU A 244 6.08 -7.31 17.14
CA LEU A 244 7.10 -6.81 18.05
C LEU A 244 8.47 -6.86 17.37
N SER A 245 9.22 -5.78 17.41
CA SER A 245 10.63 -5.80 17.02
C SER A 245 11.44 -6.68 17.96
N LYS A 246 12.61 -7.14 17.49
CA LYS A 246 13.55 -7.89 18.33
C LYS A 246 13.86 -7.17 19.65
N ALA A 247 14.09 -5.85 19.62
CA ALA A 247 14.40 -5.09 20.82
C ALA A 247 13.22 -5.03 21.82
N GLU A 248 11.99 -4.91 21.31
CA GLU A 248 10.79 -4.95 22.16
C GLU A 248 10.58 -6.34 22.77
N TRP A 249 10.81 -7.41 22.00
CA TRP A 249 10.75 -8.77 22.49
C TRP A 249 11.81 -9.04 23.56
N ASP A 250 13.07 -8.67 23.30
CA ASP A 250 14.17 -8.83 24.26
C ASP A 250 13.87 -8.04 25.55
N PHE A 251 13.33 -6.81 25.44
CA PHE A 251 12.87 -6.04 26.60
C PHE A 251 11.77 -6.76 27.38
N LEU A 252 10.77 -7.35 26.72
CA LEU A 252 9.72 -8.11 27.40
C LEU A 252 10.29 -9.30 28.18
N ILE A 253 11.24 -10.05 27.60
CA ILE A 253 11.90 -11.17 28.28
C ILE A 253 12.67 -10.69 29.51
N GLU A 254 13.49 -9.64 29.37
CA GLU A 254 14.25 -9.04 30.48
C GLU A 254 13.31 -8.50 31.57
N PHE A 255 12.32 -7.70 31.18
CA PHE A 255 11.37 -7.05 32.07
C PHE A 255 10.56 -8.07 32.87
N THR A 256 10.08 -9.12 32.22
CA THR A 256 9.32 -10.19 32.86
C THR A 256 10.20 -11.16 33.65
N GLY A 257 11.51 -11.18 33.42
CA GLY A 257 12.44 -12.13 34.03
C GLY A 257 12.16 -13.57 33.61
N LYS A 258 11.45 -13.76 32.49
CA LYS A 258 11.21 -15.08 31.92
C LYS A 258 12.48 -15.59 31.25
N ALA A 259 12.65 -16.91 31.21
CA ALA A 259 13.69 -17.52 30.41
C ALA A 259 13.44 -17.21 28.91
N LYS A 260 14.49 -17.33 28.10
CA LYS A 260 14.38 -17.17 26.64
C LYS A 260 13.30 -18.11 26.10
N VAL A 261 12.31 -17.56 25.41
CA VAL A 261 11.26 -18.32 24.73
C VAL A 261 11.82 -18.88 23.42
N ASP A 262 11.66 -20.19 23.22
CA ASP A 262 12.01 -20.83 21.95
C ASP A 262 10.90 -20.61 20.93
N LEU A 263 11.11 -19.65 20.02
CA LEU A 263 10.20 -19.35 18.92
C LEU A 263 10.56 -20.07 17.62
N SER A 264 11.37 -21.13 17.66
CA SER A 264 11.80 -21.82 16.45
C SER A 264 10.65 -22.55 15.74
N LEU A 265 10.77 -22.72 14.42
CA LEU A 265 9.86 -23.56 13.65
C LEU A 265 9.86 -25.02 14.17
N THR A 266 11.02 -25.52 14.62
CA THR A 266 11.11 -26.84 15.24
C THR A 266 10.21 -26.94 16.47
N ARG A 267 10.22 -25.92 17.35
CA ARG A 267 9.36 -25.89 18.53
C ARG A 267 7.88 -25.82 18.15
N TRP A 268 7.54 -25.01 17.15
CA TRP A 268 6.17 -24.94 16.62
C TRP A 268 5.68 -26.30 16.14
N ASN A 269 6.50 -27.03 15.38
CA ASN A 269 6.10 -28.33 14.83
C ASN A 269 6.04 -29.45 15.88
N THR A 270 6.88 -29.38 16.91
CA THR A 270 7.04 -30.49 17.89
C THR A 270 6.32 -30.27 19.20
N SER A 271 6.10 -29.01 19.61
CA SER A 271 5.48 -28.65 20.89
C SER A 271 4.76 -27.29 20.81
N PRO A 272 3.77 -27.12 19.89
CA PRO A 272 3.11 -25.84 19.66
C PRO A 272 2.41 -25.30 20.92
N GLN A 273 1.85 -26.18 21.76
CA GLN A 273 1.22 -25.78 23.03
C GLN A 273 2.22 -25.17 24.00
N ALA A 274 3.41 -25.73 24.08
CA ALA A 274 4.45 -25.21 24.96
C ALA A 274 4.95 -23.85 24.47
N MET A 275 5.14 -23.68 23.15
CA MET A 275 5.47 -22.38 22.56
C MET A 275 4.39 -21.32 22.83
N TRP A 276 3.11 -21.66 22.62
CA TRP A 276 2.00 -20.78 22.95
C TRP A 276 1.99 -20.40 24.43
N LYS A 277 2.19 -21.39 25.32
CA LYS A 277 2.22 -21.19 26.76
C LYS A 277 3.35 -20.24 27.16
N ASP A 278 4.55 -20.40 26.59
CA ASP A 278 5.68 -19.54 26.89
C ASP A 278 5.38 -18.08 26.49
N VAL A 279 4.81 -17.84 25.30
CA VAL A 279 4.39 -16.50 24.86
C VAL A 279 3.31 -15.92 25.79
N LYS A 280 2.32 -16.74 26.16
CA LYS A 280 1.26 -16.33 27.10
C LYS A 280 1.82 -16.01 28.48
N ASP A 281 2.75 -16.80 28.99
CA ASP A 281 3.36 -16.58 30.30
C ASP A 281 4.19 -15.28 30.31
N VAL A 282 4.83 -14.89 29.20
CA VAL A 282 5.47 -13.57 29.05
C VAL A 282 4.42 -12.46 29.09
N ASN A 283 3.31 -12.59 28.35
CA ASN A 283 2.22 -11.62 28.39
C ASN A 283 1.65 -11.42 29.80
N ASP A 284 1.30 -12.51 30.47
CA ASP A 284 0.65 -12.46 31.78
C ASP A 284 1.59 -11.86 32.84
N GLU A 285 2.87 -12.22 32.81
CA GLU A 285 3.88 -11.64 33.71
C GLU A 285 4.14 -10.16 33.40
N PHE A 286 4.12 -9.76 32.12
CA PHE A 286 4.25 -8.36 31.74
C PHE A 286 3.12 -7.51 32.34
N VAL A 287 1.87 -7.93 32.18
CA VAL A 287 0.71 -7.22 32.74
C VAL A 287 0.81 -7.10 34.26
N LYS A 288 1.16 -8.21 34.93
CA LYS A 288 1.34 -8.24 36.38
C LYS A 288 2.43 -7.27 36.84
N LYS A 289 3.61 -7.29 36.21
CA LYS A 289 4.75 -6.43 36.58
C LYS A 289 4.50 -4.96 36.27
N VAL A 290 3.86 -4.65 35.15
CA VAL A 290 3.46 -3.28 34.83
C VAL A 290 2.52 -2.75 35.91
N ALA A 291 1.49 -3.52 36.29
CA ALA A 291 0.57 -3.12 37.34
C ALA A 291 1.28 -2.91 38.70
N SER A 292 2.18 -3.80 39.10
CA SER A 292 2.91 -3.68 40.37
C SER A 292 3.88 -2.50 40.39
N GLU A 293 4.66 -2.31 39.32
CA GLU A 293 5.64 -1.23 39.23
C GLU A 293 4.96 0.14 39.08
N LEU A 294 3.86 0.23 38.33
CA LEU A 294 3.07 1.46 38.25
C LEU A 294 2.57 1.88 39.63
N LYS A 295 2.01 0.94 40.39
CA LYS A 295 1.54 1.20 41.75
C LYS A 295 2.69 1.67 42.65
N ARG A 296 3.84 0.98 42.60
CA ARG A 296 5.04 1.37 43.36
C ARG A 296 5.48 2.80 43.05
N ILE A 297 5.60 3.15 41.77
CA ILE A 297 6.01 4.49 41.33
C ILE A 297 4.98 5.54 41.79
N GLN A 298 3.68 5.24 41.70
CA GLN A 298 2.62 6.14 42.16
C GLN A 298 2.68 6.36 43.68
N ASP A 299 2.81 5.29 44.47
CA ASP A 299 2.91 5.36 45.92
C ASP A 299 4.16 6.14 46.37
N GLU A 300 5.30 5.94 45.71
CA GLU A 300 6.54 6.69 45.97
C GLU A 300 6.39 8.18 45.66
N ARG A 301 5.82 8.51 44.50
CA ARG A 301 5.54 9.90 44.11
C ARG A 301 4.59 10.58 45.06
N GLN A 302 3.52 9.89 45.48
CA GLN A 302 2.57 10.44 46.44
C GLN A 302 3.26 10.75 47.77
N LYS A 303 4.06 9.82 48.31
CA LYS A 303 4.84 10.04 49.54
C LYS A 303 5.82 11.20 49.41
N GLU A 304 6.47 11.36 48.26
CA GLU A 304 7.37 12.48 47.99
C GLU A 304 6.61 13.81 47.92
N ASP A 305 5.46 13.83 47.25
CA ASP A 305 4.63 15.02 47.09
C ASP A 305 4.03 15.47 48.43
N GLU A 306 3.62 14.53 49.28
CA GLU A 306 3.19 14.81 50.66
C GLU A 306 4.31 15.43 51.49
N LYS A 307 5.55 14.92 51.37
CA LYS A 307 6.73 15.51 52.03
C LYS A 307 7.05 16.91 51.51
N LEU A 308 6.99 17.14 50.20
CA LEU A 308 7.23 18.46 49.59
C LEU A 308 6.17 19.48 50.03
N LYS A 309 4.89 19.08 50.04
CA LYS A 309 3.78 19.90 50.55
C LYS A 309 3.99 20.27 52.01
N ALA A 310 4.32 19.29 52.87
CA ALA A 310 4.58 19.54 54.29
C ALA A 310 5.77 20.50 54.53
N ALA A 311 6.75 20.51 53.62
CA ALA A 311 7.89 21.41 53.66
C ALA A 311 7.65 22.78 52.98
N GLY A 312 6.43 23.06 52.49
CA GLY A 312 6.11 24.28 51.75
C GLY A 312 6.84 24.41 50.41
N LYS A 313 7.33 23.29 49.84
CA LYS A 313 8.08 23.26 48.58
C LYS A 313 7.15 22.97 47.40
N PRO A 314 7.41 23.55 46.21
CA PRO A 314 6.64 23.26 45.01
C PRO A 314 6.85 21.80 44.55
N ILE A 315 5.80 21.20 44.00
CA ILE A 315 5.86 19.85 43.42
C ILE A 315 6.47 19.95 42.02
N PRO A 316 7.55 19.20 41.72
CA PRO A 316 8.15 19.23 40.39
C PRO A 316 7.23 18.59 39.35
N LYS A 317 7.26 19.12 38.13
CA LYS A 317 6.60 18.47 36.97
C LYS A 317 7.37 17.19 36.63
N ARG A 318 6.70 16.04 36.62
CA ARG A 318 7.28 14.72 36.30
C ARG A 318 6.58 14.11 35.07
N SER A 319 7.29 13.30 34.29
CA SER A 319 6.70 12.48 33.22
C SER A 319 5.73 11.43 33.78
N GLU A 320 4.81 10.92 32.96
CA GLU A 320 3.85 9.92 33.41
C GLU A 320 4.55 8.63 33.90
N PRO A 321 4.11 7.99 35.00
CA PRO A 321 4.77 6.79 35.55
C PRO A 321 5.03 5.69 34.52
N LEU A 322 4.08 5.50 33.60
CA LEU A 322 4.16 4.48 32.56
C LEU A 322 5.21 4.80 31.49
N GLU A 323 5.39 6.08 31.15
CA GLU A 323 6.43 6.53 30.22
C GLU A 323 7.82 6.31 30.81
N VAL A 324 7.97 6.53 32.12
CA VAL A 324 9.23 6.26 32.83
C VAL A 324 9.51 4.75 32.87
N LEU A 325 8.50 3.95 33.22
CA LEU A 325 8.65 2.49 33.34
C LEU A 325 9.02 1.83 32.01
N LEU A 326 8.39 2.27 30.91
CA LEU A 326 8.57 1.68 29.57
C LEU A 326 9.41 2.56 28.64
N ALA A 327 10.27 3.41 29.18
CA ALA A 327 11.07 4.36 28.39
C ALA A 327 11.95 3.68 27.32
N LYS A 328 12.43 2.46 27.57
CA LYS A 328 13.21 1.66 26.62
C LYS A 328 12.38 1.04 25.49
N ALA A 329 11.06 0.93 25.68
CA ALA A 329 10.12 0.30 24.75
C ALA A 329 8.77 1.03 24.76
N PRO A 330 8.72 2.31 24.34
CA PRO A 330 7.53 3.17 24.52
C PRO A 330 6.28 2.68 23.79
N LYS A 331 6.44 1.89 22.72
CA LYS A 331 5.30 1.28 22.02
C LYS A 331 4.55 0.26 22.88
N LEU A 332 5.20 -0.32 23.89
CA LEU A 332 4.56 -1.25 24.84
C LEU A 332 3.58 -0.57 25.80
N ILE A 333 3.57 0.75 25.87
CA ILE A 333 2.59 1.53 26.65
C ILE A 333 1.16 1.20 26.18
N ALA A 334 0.96 1.06 24.87
CA ALA A 334 -0.35 0.70 24.29
C ALA A 334 -0.83 -0.69 24.77
N TRP A 335 0.09 -1.54 25.21
CA TRP A 335 -0.16 -2.93 25.57
C TRP A 335 -0.13 -3.18 27.07
N LYS A 336 -0.15 -2.14 27.92
CA LYS A 336 -0.06 -2.25 29.39
C LYS A 336 -1.06 -3.22 30.04
N GLN A 337 -2.16 -3.55 29.34
CA GLN A 337 -3.20 -4.49 29.78
C GLN A 337 -3.09 -5.89 29.15
N GLY A 338 -2.09 -6.11 28.29
CA GLY A 338 -1.85 -7.35 27.55
C GLY A 338 -1.58 -7.07 26.08
N PHE A 339 -0.70 -7.87 25.48
CA PHE A 339 -0.37 -7.88 24.05
C PHE A 339 -0.69 -9.21 23.36
N PHE A 340 -1.19 -10.22 24.09
CA PHE A 340 -1.46 -11.54 23.51
C PHE A 340 -2.82 -12.08 23.96
N THR A 341 -3.69 -12.36 22.99
CA THR A 341 -5.11 -12.70 23.21
C THR A 341 -5.54 -14.01 22.57
N LEU A 342 -4.69 -14.61 21.71
CA LEU A 342 -5.06 -15.84 21.00
C LEU A 342 -5.17 -17.04 21.96
N GLU A 343 -6.33 -17.70 21.94
CA GLU A 343 -6.56 -18.91 22.71
C GLU A 343 -5.76 -20.11 22.15
N TRP A 344 -5.33 -21.02 23.04
CA TRP A 344 -4.66 -22.24 22.62
C TRP A 344 -5.51 -23.08 21.66
N SER A 345 -6.80 -23.22 21.94
CA SER A 345 -7.75 -23.96 21.10
C SER A 345 -7.78 -23.43 19.66
N LEU A 346 -7.65 -22.13 19.44
CA LEU A 346 -7.54 -21.56 18.08
C LEU A 346 -6.21 -21.93 17.41
N LEU A 347 -5.09 -21.72 18.11
CA LEU A 347 -3.76 -22.05 17.58
C LEU A 347 -3.61 -23.55 17.29
N GLU A 348 -4.22 -24.39 18.11
CA GLU A 348 -4.24 -25.83 17.90
C GLU A 348 -4.93 -26.17 16.57
N GLN A 349 -6.08 -25.56 16.27
CA GLN A 349 -6.77 -25.79 15.00
C GLN A 349 -5.99 -25.23 13.81
N LEU A 350 -5.39 -24.05 13.95
CA LEU A 350 -4.50 -23.48 12.93
C LEU A 350 -3.34 -24.43 12.63
N HIS A 351 -2.64 -24.91 13.66
CA HIS A 351 -1.54 -25.87 13.52
C HIS A 351 -2.00 -27.18 12.84
N LYS A 352 -3.12 -27.77 13.30
CA LYS A 352 -3.71 -28.99 12.70
C LYS A 352 -4.02 -28.81 11.22
N HIS A 353 -4.43 -27.62 10.81
CA HIS A 353 -4.73 -27.25 9.43
C HIS A 353 -3.55 -26.61 8.69
N LYS A 354 -2.31 -26.93 9.10
CA LYS A 354 -1.06 -26.59 8.40
C LYS A 354 -0.79 -25.08 8.32
N PHE A 355 -1.27 -24.31 9.28
CA PHE A 355 -0.82 -22.93 9.43
C PHE A 355 0.49 -22.90 10.24
N ARG A 356 1.47 -22.18 9.70
CA ARG A 356 2.68 -21.78 10.40
C ARG A 356 2.46 -20.42 11.05
N TRP A 357 2.83 -20.31 12.32
CA TRP A 357 2.71 -19.07 13.08
C TRP A 357 3.85 -18.10 12.76
N GLY A 358 3.52 -16.83 12.52
CA GLY A 358 4.46 -15.73 12.23
C GLY A 358 5.50 -15.50 13.33
N ALA A 359 5.21 -15.89 14.56
CA ALA A 359 6.18 -15.90 15.65
C ALA A 359 7.43 -16.74 15.32
N THR A 360 7.33 -17.71 14.40
CA THR A 360 8.42 -18.58 13.96
C THR A 360 9.30 -18.02 12.83
N PHE A 361 9.00 -16.82 12.31
CA PHE A 361 9.74 -16.25 11.16
C PHE A 361 11.02 -15.52 11.60
N TYR A 362 11.42 -15.77 12.85
CA TYR A 362 12.31 -14.94 13.63
C TYR A 362 13.65 -14.66 12.94
N SER A 363 13.81 -13.41 12.50
CA SER A 363 15.08 -12.83 12.08
C SER A 363 15.17 -11.35 12.50
N ALA A 364 14.06 -10.61 12.48
CA ALA A 364 14.00 -9.22 12.92
C ALA A 364 12.80 -8.87 13.84
N ASN A 365 11.67 -9.57 13.71
CA ASN A 365 10.43 -9.30 14.44
C ASN A 365 9.76 -10.60 14.91
N VAL A 366 8.93 -10.49 15.95
CA VAL A 366 7.98 -11.52 16.43
C VAL A 366 6.58 -11.08 16.01
N ASP A 367 5.99 -11.78 15.05
CA ASP A 367 4.64 -11.47 14.56
C ASP A 367 3.61 -12.38 15.21
N LEU A 368 2.85 -11.84 16.17
CA LEU A 368 1.92 -12.63 16.98
C LEU A 368 0.55 -12.84 16.33
N HIS A 369 0.18 -12.05 15.31
CA HIS A 369 -1.11 -12.21 14.62
C HIS A 369 -1.04 -12.99 13.32
N HIS A 370 0.14 -13.09 12.72
CA HIS A 370 0.27 -13.59 11.37
C HIS A 370 0.32 -15.12 11.30
N PHE A 371 -0.37 -15.69 10.31
CA PHE A 371 -0.37 -17.13 10.03
C PHE A 371 -0.31 -17.39 8.52
N GLU A 372 0.60 -18.27 8.11
CA GLU A 372 0.78 -18.69 6.70
C GLU A 372 0.37 -20.14 6.54
N LEU A 373 -0.43 -20.45 5.52
CA LEU A 373 -0.70 -21.83 5.13
C LEU A 373 0.58 -22.42 4.49
N THR A 374 1.12 -23.47 5.08
CA THR A 374 2.26 -24.20 4.52
C THR A 374 1.76 -25.26 3.55
N ASN A 375 2.31 -25.26 2.34
CA ASN A 375 2.08 -26.30 1.33
C ASN A 375 2.74 -27.63 1.71
#